data_AF-A0AAV0C137-F1
#
_entry.id   AF-A0AAV0C137-F1
#
_cell.length_a   1.000
_cell.length_b   1.000
_cell.length_c   1.000
_cell.angle_alpha   90.00
_cell.angle_beta   90.00
_cell.angle_gamma   90.00
#
_symmetry.space_group_name_H-M   'P 1'
#
loop_
_entity.id
_entity.type
_entity.pdbx_description
1 polymer ?
#
loop_
_entity_poly.entity_id
_entity_poly.type
_entity_poly.pdbx_seq_one_letter_code
_entity_poly.pdbx_strand_id
1 'polypeptide(L)'
;MEDIASNCDSDVDDEYVDYEIFPAHNHNRAIEYWDIGDAQFVCGFCNALFWFEERVVSASSKKNPKYSLCCCQGNVVLPFMKE
;
A
#
# COMPACT_ATOMS: atom_id res chain seq x y z
N MET A 1 39.74 33.69 -17.56
CA MET A 1 40.45 32.49 -17.07
C MET A 1 39.53 31.92 -16.03
N GLU A 2 38.70 30.98 -16.44
CA GLU A 2 37.73 30.33 -15.55
C GLU A 2 38.13 28.86 -15.53
N ASP A 3 38.35 28.38 -14.32
CA ASP A 3 39.05 27.14 -14.04
C ASP A 3 38.26 25.91 -14.49
N ILE A 4 39.03 25.00 -15.07
CA ILE A 4 38.66 23.65 -15.45
C ILE A 4 38.45 22.83 -14.18
N ALA A 5 37.24 22.30 -13.99
CA ALA A 5 37.05 21.03 -13.31
C ALA A 5 36.43 20.05 -14.31
N SER A 6 37.32 19.42 -15.08
CA SER A 6 37.03 18.19 -15.80
C SER A 6 36.68 17.09 -14.79
N ASN A 7 35.50 16.50 -14.99
CA ASN A 7 35.15 15.09 -14.88
C ASN A 7 35.76 14.24 -13.74
N CYS A 8 34.90 13.68 -12.89
CA CYS A 8 35.03 12.28 -12.46
C CYS A 8 33.74 11.56 -12.89
N ASP A 9 33.85 10.77 -13.95
CA ASP A 9 33.82 9.29 -13.89
C ASP A 9 32.38 8.78 -13.71
N SER A 10 31.68 8.57 -14.82
CA SER A 10 31.65 7.28 -15.55
C SER A 10 30.69 6.30 -14.88
N ASP A 11 29.55 6.14 -15.54
CA ASP A 11 28.73 4.92 -15.60
C ASP A 11 28.33 4.30 -14.25
N VAL A 12 27.33 4.91 -13.60
CA VAL A 12 26.35 4.07 -12.91
C VAL A 12 25.24 3.83 -13.92
N ASP A 13 25.32 2.68 -14.60
CA ASP A 13 24.19 2.05 -15.28
C ASP A 13 23.11 1.75 -14.23
N ASP A 14 22.37 2.78 -13.81
CA ASP A 14 21.05 2.59 -13.23
C ASP A 14 20.08 2.74 -14.39
N GLU A 15 19.87 1.62 -15.10
CA GLU A 15 18.85 1.50 -16.11
C GLU A 15 17.53 1.97 -15.48
N TYR A 16 17.03 3.11 -15.95
CA TYR A 16 15.71 3.60 -15.55
C TYR A 16 14.70 2.58 -16.07
N VAL A 17 14.37 1.60 -15.22
CA VAL A 17 13.45 0.52 -15.57
C VAL A 17 12.06 1.15 -15.64
N ASP A 18 11.63 1.46 -16.85
CA ASP A 18 10.27 1.87 -17.14
C ASP A 18 9.35 0.66 -16.95
N TYR A 19 8.75 0.55 -15.76
CA TYR A 19 7.77 -0.48 -15.42
C TYR A 19 6.49 -0.39 -16.29
N GLU A 20 6.39 0.56 -17.22
CA GLU A 20 5.19 0.85 -18.03
C GLU A 20 5.07 0.05 -19.34
N ILE A 21 5.89 -0.97 -19.60
CA ILE A 21 5.67 -1.88 -20.75
C ILE A 21 4.62 -2.95 -20.40
N PHE A 22 3.38 -2.52 -20.20
CA PHE A 22 2.19 -3.35 -20.47
C PHE A 22 1.65 -2.98 -21.87
N PRO A 23 1.27 -3.95 -22.72
CA PRO A 23 1.15 -3.72 -24.17
C PRO A 23 0.12 -2.63 -24.50
N ALA A 24 0.63 -1.60 -25.17
CA ALA A 24 -0.03 -0.34 -25.47
C ALA A 24 -1.45 -0.48 -26.02
N HIS A 25 -2.43 -0.09 -25.20
CA HIS A 25 -3.69 0.47 -25.68
C HIS A 25 -3.67 1.99 -25.49
N ASN A 26 -3.27 2.70 -26.55
CA ASN A 26 -3.51 4.13 -26.82
C ASN A 26 -2.98 5.15 -25.79
N HIS A 27 -2.12 6.07 -26.26
CA HIS A 27 -1.47 7.14 -25.48
C HIS A 27 -2.43 8.26 -25.04
N ASN A 28 -3.42 7.94 -24.20
CA ASN A 28 -4.21 8.92 -23.45
C ASN A 28 -4.84 8.33 -22.18
N ARG A 29 -4.12 7.47 -21.47
CA ARG A 29 -4.55 6.93 -20.17
C ARG A 29 -3.67 7.55 -19.09
N ALA A 30 -4.25 8.46 -18.31
CA ALA A 30 -3.66 8.85 -17.04
C ALA A 30 -3.41 7.57 -16.21
N ILE A 31 -2.29 7.52 -15.48
CA ILE A 31 -2.09 6.48 -14.46
C ILE A 31 -3.18 6.71 -13.42
N GLU A 32 -4.25 5.91 -13.49
CA GLU A 32 -5.35 5.97 -12.54
C GLU A 32 -4.89 5.36 -11.21
N TYR A 33 -5.20 6.03 -10.10
CA TYR A 33 -4.97 5.46 -8.78
C TYR A 33 -5.78 4.17 -8.64
N TRP A 34 -5.13 3.13 -8.14
CA TRP A 34 -5.81 1.89 -7.80
C TRP A 34 -6.70 2.11 -6.57
N ASP A 35 -8.00 2.20 -6.79
CA ASP A 35 -9.00 2.35 -5.73
C ASP A 35 -9.55 0.98 -5.28
N ILE A 36 -9.27 0.61 -4.04
CA ILE A 36 -9.82 -0.60 -3.38
C ILE A 36 -11.07 -0.30 -2.52
N GLY A 37 -11.53 0.95 -2.50
CA GLY A 37 -12.64 1.44 -1.72
C GLY A 37 -12.26 1.95 -0.32
N ASP A 38 -13.29 2.22 0.48
CA ASP A 38 -13.18 2.83 1.80
C ASP A 38 -12.93 1.82 2.93
N ALA A 39 -12.35 2.30 4.03
CA ALA A 39 -12.19 1.54 5.27
C ALA A 39 -13.51 1.48 6.07
N GLN A 40 -14.49 0.73 5.56
CA GLN A 40 -15.84 0.66 6.15
C GLN A 40 -16.07 -0.55 7.05
N PHE A 41 -15.12 -1.49 7.10
CA PHE A 41 -15.30 -2.73 7.85
C PHE A 41 -14.87 -2.56 9.30
N VAL A 42 -15.66 -3.08 10.22
CA VAL A 42 -15.47 -2.88 11.66
C VAL A 42 -15.00 -4.18 12.30
N CYS A 43 -13.94 -4.12 13.11
CA CYS A 43 -13.57 -5.24 13.97
C CYS A 43 -14.64 -5.46 15.05
N GLY A 44 -15.26 -6.64 15.07
CA GLY A 44 -16.31 -6.99 16.05
C GLY A 44 -15.87 -7.08 17.52
N PHE A 45 -14.61 -6.83 17.83
CA PHE A 45 -14.07 -6.84 19.21
C PHE A 45 -13.64 -5.46 19.70
N CYS A 46 -12.92 -4.71 18.86
CA CYS A 46 -12.29 -3.44 19.22
C CYS A 46 -12.93 -2.21 18.54
N ASN A 47 -13.86 -2.44 17.60
CA ASN A 47 -14.48 -1.42 16.73
C ASN A 47 -13.52 -0.61 15.84
N ALA A 48 -12.27 -1.04 15.65
CA ALA A 48 -11.38 -0.41 14.68
C ALA A 48 -11.89 -0.62 13.24
N LEU A 49 -11.61 0.37 12.38
CA LEU A 49 -11.96 0.37 10.96
C LEU A 49 -10.88 -0.30 10.11
N PHE A 50 -11.31 -0.97 9.04
CA PHE A 50 -10.48 -1.78 8.16
C PHE A 50 -10.94 -1.66 6.70
N TRP A 51 -10.00 -1.80 5.78
CA TRP A 51 -10.30 -2.13 4.38
C TRP A 51 -10.70 -3.61 4.24
N PHE A 52 -11.45 -3.94 3.19
CA PHE A 52 -11.85 -5.34 2.94
C PHE A 52 -10.64 -6.26 2.71
N GLU A 53 -9.61 -5.78 2.02
CA GLU A 53 -8.42 -6.57 1.68
C GLU A 53 -7.46 -6.78 2.85
N GLU A 54 -7.66 -6.09 3.98
CA GLU A 54 -6.90 -6.34 5.21
C GLU A 54 -7.42 -7.54 6.02
N ARG A 55 -8.48 -8.20 5.54
CA ARG A 55 -9.04 -9.37 6.22
C ARG A 55 -8.02 -10.51 6.30
N VAL A 56 -8.09 -11.30 7.37
CA VAL A 56 -7.30 -12.52 7.54
C VAL A 56 -7.83 -13.61 6.61
N VAL A 57 -7.24 -13.73 5.41
CA VAL A 57 -7.75 -14.59 4.32
C VAL A 57 -8.09 -16.02 4.78
N SER A 58 -7.26 -16.63 5.62
CA SER A 58 -7.44 -18.01 6.12
C SER A 58 -8.61 -18.17 7.11
N ALA A 59 -8.95 -17.13 7.86
CA ALA A 59 -9.98 -17.16 8.90
C ALA A 59 -11.29 -16.46 8.49
N SER A 60 -11.31 -15.88 7.29
CA SER A 60 -12.28 -14.91 6.82
C SER A 60 -13.10 -15.43 5.65
N SER A 61 -14.32 -14.93 5.50
CA SER A 61 -15.16 -15.17 4.31
C SER A 61 -15.64 -13.84 3.75
N LYS A 62 -16.04 -13.81 2.47
CA LYS A 62 -16.58 -12.58 1.85
C LYS A 62 -17.78 -11.99 2.61
N LYS A 63 -18.58 -12.83 3.27
CA LYS A 63 -19.75 -12.41 4.06
C LYS A 63 -19.42 -12.03 5.50
N ASN A 64 -18.33 -12.56 6.04
CA ASN A 64 -17.93 -12.34 7.43
C ASN A 64 -16.41 -12.13 7.48
N PRO A 65 -15.95 -10.90 7.19
CA PRO A 65 -14.54 -10.60 7.20
C PRO A 65 -14.00 -10.54 8.63
N LYS A 66 -12.83 -11.16 8.85
CA LYS A 66 -12.14 -11.16 10.15
C LYS A 66 -10.83 -10.39 10.08
N TYR A 67 -10.48 -9.72 11.18
CA TYR A 67 -9.31 -8.83 11.27
C TYR A 67 -8.51 -9.12 12.54
N SER A 68 -7.18 -9.08 12.45
CA SER A 68 -6.28 -9.33 13.59
C SER A 68 -5.34 -8.18 13.93
N LEU A 69 -5.26 -7.12 13.10
CA LEU A 69 -4.26 -6.07 13.28
C LEU A 69 -4.55 -5.11 14.46
N CYS A 70 -5.79 -5.00 14.95
CA CYS A 70 -6.09 -4.17 16.14
C CYS A 70 -5.87 -4.96 17.44
N CYS A 71 -6.78 -5.89 17.76
CA CYS A 71 -6.87 -6.56 19.06
C CYS A 71 -6.56 -8.05 18.96
N CYS A 72 -5.94 -8.49 17.86
CA CYS A 72 -5.66 -9.89 17.59
C CYS A 72 -6.92 -10.77 17.75
N GLN A 73 -8.06 -10.35 17.20
CA GLN A 73 -9.35 -11.04 17.34
C GLN A 73 -9.83 -11.16 18.80
N GLY A 74 -9.63 -10.11 19.59
CA GLY A 74 -10.04 -10.05 21.01
C GLY A 74 -9.04 -10.68 21.97
N ASN A 75 -7.88 -11.16 21.50
CA ASN A 75 -6.85 -11.75 22.34
C ASN A 75 -6.10 -10.72 23.20
N VAL A 76 -6.14 -9.44 22.81
CA VAL A 76 -5.54 -8.36 23.61
C VAL A 76 -6.52 -7.22 23.83
N VAL A 77 -6.48 -6.63 25.02
CA VAL A 77 -7.21 -5.40 25.35
C VAL A 77 -6.29 -4.22 25.04
N LEU A 78 -6.65 -3.44 24.03
CA LEU A 78 -5.92 -2.21 23.73
C LEU A 78 -6.30 -1.11 24.73
N PRO A 79 -5.33 -0.35 25.26
CA PRO A 79 -5.65 0.85 26.01
C PRO A 79 -6.32 1.89 25.09
N PHE A 80 -7.19 2.73 25.65
CA PHE A 80 -7.71 3.88 24.91
C PHE A 80 -6.55 4.77 24.46
N MET A 81 -6.62 5.26 23.22
CA MET A 81 -5.64 6.24 22.72
C MET A 81 -5.65 7.45 23.65
N LYS A 82 -4.45 7.90 24.02
CA LYS A 82 -4.26 9.16 24.73
C LYS A 82 -4.23 10.28 23.71
N GLU A 83 -4.86 11.40 24.05
CA GLU A 83 -4.85 12.65 23.28
C GLU A 83 -3.50 13.35 23.33
#